data_AF-A0A7R9J4V4-F1
#
_entry.id   AF-A0A7R9J4V4-F1
#
_cell.length_a   1.000
_cell.length_b   1.000
_cell.length_c   1.000
_cell.angle_alpha   90.00
_cell.angle_beta   90.00
_cell.angle_gamma   90.00
#
_symmetry.space_group_name_H-M   'P 1'
#
loop_
_entity.id
_entity.type
_entity.pdbx_description
1 polymer ?
#
loop_
_entity_poly.entity_id
_entity_poly.type
_entity_poly.pdbx_seq_one_letter_code
_entity_poly.pdbx_strand_id
1 'polypeptide(L)'
;MTARVFYVLGSQSLLQREDWTVCTRCETYRPPRAHHCRICKRCIRRMDHHCPWINNCVGEQNQKYFIQFLVYVGALSAYAIVLVVTSWLVECPDCSNEVTVKQSRILHCVILVLESGLFGMFVSAILVDQLQAIFSDETAVEQLQKQGPYRPHKSRLALLSEVCGRVHPMMWLLPCGGVSRGRDEPLLSHYDV
;
A
#
# COMPACT_ATOMS: atom_id res chain seq x y z
N MET A 1 -2.33 -40.05 51.54
CA MET A 1 -1.71 -40.41 50.23
C MET A 1 -2.51 -39.73 49.14
N THR A 2 -1.78 -39.16 48.18
CA THR A 2 -2.10 -38.04 47.29
C THR A 2 -3.13 -38.32 46.20
N ALA A 3 -4.00 -37.34 45.96
CA ALA A 3 -4.89 -37.25 44.80
C ALA A 3 -4.10 -37.10 43.48
N ARG A 4 -4.53 -37.80 42.42
CA ARG A 4 -4.12 -37.55 41.03
C ARG A 4 -5.36 -37.49 40.14
N VAL A 5 -5.75 -36.25 39.85
CA VAL A 5 -6.64 -35.88 38.75
C VAL A 5 -5.84 -36.05 37.45
N PHE A 6 -6.24 -36.97 36.60
CA PHE A 6 -5.69 -37.10 35.24
C PHE A 6 -6.45 -36.16 34.30
N TYR A 7 -5.83 -35.01 34.00
CA TYR A 7 -6.19 -34.15 32.87
C TYR A 7 -5.61 -34.73 31.57
N VAL A 8 -6.44 -35.28 30.72
CA VAL A 8 -6.15 -35.62 29.31
C VAL A 8 -7.50 -35.43 28.62
N LEU A 9 -7.80 -34.36 27.87
CA LEU A 9 -7.26 -33.97 26.57
C LEU A 9 -7.61 -32.50 26.29
N GLY A 10 -6.61 -31.62 26.33
CA GLY A 10 -6.68 -30.29 25.71
C GLY A 10 -5.44 -30.11 24.85
N SER A 11 -5.55 -30.16 23.52
CA SER A 11 -4.42 -29.83 22.63
C SER A 11 -4.74 -29.63 21.14
N GLN A 12 -5.98 -29.31 20.72
CA GLN A 12 -6.23 -28.96 19.30
C GLN A 12 -6.78 -27.55 19.05
N SER A 13 -7.01 -26.72 20.07
CA SER A 13 -7.56 -25.36 19.89
C SER A 13 -6.62 -24.20 20.23
N LEU A 14 -5.38 -24.46 20.70
CA LEU A 14 -4.52 -23.44 21.32
C LEU A 14 -3.29 -23.01 20.50
N LEU A 15 -3.03 -23.57 19.31
CA LEU A 15 -1.87 -23.20 18.47
C LEU A 15 -2.18 -22.19 17.34
N GLN A 16 -3.32 -21.49 17.40
CA GLN A 16 -3.59 -20.42 16.43
C GLN A 16 -4.43 -19.28 17.00
N ARG A 17 -4.07 -18.79 18.20
CA ARG A 17 -4.37 -17.42 18.62
C ARG A 17 -3.09 -16.60 18.50
N GLU A 18 -2.67 -16.33 17.27
CA GLU A 18 -1.49 -15.49 16.98
C GLU A 18 -1.63 -14.11 17.63
N ASP A 19 -0.73 -13.78 18.55
CA ASP A 19 -0.32 -12.45 19.06
C ASP A 19 -1.29 -11.27 18.94
N TRP A 20 -2.55 -11.45 19.34
CA TRP A 20 -3.48 -10.34 19.50
C TRP A 20 -3.01 -9.45 20.66
N THR A 21 -2.98 -8.15 20.43
CA THR A 21 -2.61 -7.15 21.44
C THR A 21 -3.79 -6.23 21.74
N VAL A 22 -3.73 -5.42 22.81
CA VAL A 22 -4.79 -4.46 23.13
C VAL A 22 -4.29 -3.04 22.86
N CYS A 23 -5.11 -2.23 22.18
CA CYS A 23 -4.83 -0.81 22.04
C CYS A 23 -5.52 -0.01 23.14
N THR A 24 -4.77 0.44 24.14
CA THR A 24 -5.31 1.25 25.26
C THR A 24 -5.99 2.55 24.80
N ARG A 25 -5.54 3.16 23.70
CA ARG A 25 -6.16 4.39 23.17
C ARG A 25 -7.49 4.19 22.44
N CYS A 26 -7.74 2.99 21.94
CA CYS A 26 -8.94 2.66 21.18
C CYS A 26 -9.84 1.68 21.93
N GLU A 27 -9.39 1.21 23.10
CA GLU A 27 -10.06 0.24 23.95
C GLU A 27 -10.54 -1.00 23.16
N THR A 28 -9.70 -1.46 22.23
CA THR A 28 -10.05 -2.55 21.32
C THR A 28 -8.90 -3.52 21.13
N TYR A 29 -9.25 -4.77 20.81
CA TYR A 29 -8.29 -5.80 20.42
C TYR A 29 -7.72 -5.49 19.04
N ARG A 30 -6.42 -5.65 18.93
CA ARG A 30 -5.62 -5.36 17.76
C ARG A 30 -5.10 -6.68 17.19
N PRO A 31 -5.47 -7.02 15.94
CA PRO A 31 -4.93 -8.21 15.30
C PRO A 31 -3.41 -8.08 15.10
N PRO A 32 -2.70 -9.19 14.87
CA PRO A 32 -1.30 -9.16 14.48
C PRO A 32 -1.03 -8.16 13.36
N ARG A 33 0.12 -7.48 13.41
CA ARG A 33 0.56 -6.47 12.42
C ARG A 33 -0.29 -5.20 12.35
N ALA A 34 -1.32 -5.04 13.18
CA ALA A 34 -2.06 -3.78 13.27
C ALA A 34 -1.35 -2.80 14.21
N HIS A 35 -1.42 -1.50 13.93
CA HIS A 35 -0.80 -0.47 14.77
C HIS A 35 -1.73 0.73 14.94
N HIS A 36 -1.65 1.41 16.08
CA HIS A 36 -2.41 2.65 16.32
C HIS A 36 -1.67 3.84 15.73
N CYS A 37 -2.28 4.50 14.74
CA CYS A 37 -1.77 5.76 14.21
C CYS A 37 -2.27 6.92 15.08
N ARG A 38 -1.35 7.68 15.68
CA ARG A 38 -1.68 8.85 16.51
C ARG A 38 -2.31 9.99 15.71
N ILE A 39 -1.95 10.11 14.43
CA ILE A 39 -2.45 11.17 13.54
C ILE A 39 -3.90 10.85 13.12
N CYS A 40 -4.15 9.62 12.65
CA CYS A 40 -5.51 9.18 12.27
C CYS A 40 -6.40 8.81 13.48
N LYS A 41 -5.84 8.72 14.69
CA LYS A 41 -6.53 8.37 15.95
C LYS A 41 -7.30 7.04 15.90
N ARG A 42 -6.78 6.07 15.15
CA ARG A 42 -7.40 4.74 14.98
C ARG A 42 -6.34 3.66 14.77
N CYS A 43 -6.71 2.40 15.01
CA CYS A 43 -5.91 1.24 14.65
C CYS A 43 -6.05 0.92 13.16
N ILE A 44 -4.91 0.70 12.51
CA ILE A 44 -4.81 0.37 11.09
C ILE A 44 -4.29 -1.06 10.97
N ARG A 45 -4.99 -1.92 10.22
CA ARG A 45 -4.58 -3.31 9.95
C ARG A 45 -3.42 -3.35 8.95
N ARG A 46 -2.41 -4.21 9.21
CA ARG A 46 -1.14 -4.26 8.47
C ARG A 46 -0.63 -2.85 8.16
N MET A 47 -0.49 -2.04 9.21
CA MET A 47 -0.11 -0.64 9.03
C MET A 47 1.30 -0.57 8.44
N ASP A 48 1.43 0.18 7.35
CA ASP A 48 2.72 0.48 6.76
C ASP A 48 3.22 1.82 7.28
N HIS A 49 2.56 2.92 6.90
CA HIS A 49 2.90 4.26 7.37
C HIS A 49 1.69 5.21 7.36
N HIS A 50 1.83 6.37 8.01
CA HIS A 50 0.94 7.51 7.79
C HIS A 50 1.55 8.38 6.69
N CYS A 51 0.82 8.57 5.59
CA CYS A 51 1.28 9.33 4.45
C CYS A 51 0.63 10.72 4.46
N PRO A 52 1.40 11.80 4.68
CA PRO A 52 0.86 13.17 4.67
C PRO A 52 0.27 13.56 3.31
N TRP A 53 0.83 13.02 2.21
CA TRP A 53 0.45 13.36 0.84
C TRP A 53 -0.98 12.95 0.48
N ILE A 54 -1.46 11.84 1.03
CA ILE A 54 -2.85 11.38 0.88
C ILE A 54 -3.69 11.67 2.13
N ASN A 55 -3.11 12.37 3.11
CA ASN A 55 -3.71 12.66 4.42
C ASN A 55 -4.36 11.43 5.07
N ASN A 56 -3.73 10.26 4.96
CA ASN A 56 -4.28 9.00 5.42
C ASN A 56 -3.18 7.97 5.67
N CYS A 57 -3.49 6.94 6.46
CA CYS A 57 -2.61 5.80 6.60
C CYS A 57 -2.68 4.87 5.40
N VAL A 58 -1.53 4.31 5.03
CA VAL A 58 -1.41 3.18 4.10
C VAL A 58 -1.40 1.90 4.92
N GLY A 59 -2.28 0.96 4.59
CA GLY A 59 -2.39 -0.35 5.24
C GLY A 59 -3.24 -1.32 4.41
N GLU A 60 -3.65 -2.44 5.01
CA GLU A 60 -4.26 -3.58 4.30
C GLU A 60 -5.40 -3.18 3.35
N GLN A 61 -6.27 -2.26 3.77
CA GLN A 61 -7.49 -1.90 3.04
C GLN A 61 -7.26 -0.93 1.86
N ASN A 62 -6.12 -0.25 1.79
CA ASN A 62 -5.85 0.75 0.75
C ASN A 62 -4.47 0.64 0.09
N GLN A 63 -3.65 -0.35 0.47
CA GLN A 63 -2.34 -0.59 -0.14
C GLN A 63 -2.42 -0.76 -1.67
N LYS A 64 -3.46 -1.45 -2.17
CA LYS A 64 -3.75 -1.55 -3.61
C LYS A 64 -3.87 -0.17 -4.26
N TYR A 65 -4.72 0.69 -3.70
CA TYR A 65 -4.99 2.01 -4.26
C TYR A 65 -3.76 2.93 -4.16
N PHE A 66 -2.95 2.77 -3.10
CA PHE A 66 -1.70 3.51 -2.96
C PHE A 66 -0.70 3.13 -4.05
N ILE A 67 -0.54 1.83 -4.35
CA ILE A 67 0.34 1.37 -5.45
C ILE A 67 -0.19 1.85 -6.80
N GLN A 68 -1.49 1.78 -7.04
CA GLN A 68 -2.11 2.33 -8.26
C GLN A 68 -1.82 3.83 -8.41
N PHE A 69 -1.98 4.59 -7.33
CA PHE A 69 -1.64 6.02 -7.29
C PHE A 69 -0.18 6.26 -7.71
N LEU A 70 0.78 5.53 -7.14
CA LEU A 70 2.19 5.66 -7.49
C LEU A 70 2.47 5.34 -8.97
N VAL A 71 1.86 4.26 -9.49
CA VAL A 71 1.99 3.87 -10.90
C VAL A 71 1.41 4.95 -11.82
N TYR A 72 0.25 5.51 -11.50
CA TYR A 72 -0.38 6.54 -12.31
C TYR A 72 0.38 7.87 -12.29
N VAL A 73 0.89 8.28 -11.13
CA VAL A 73 1.75 9.48 -11.05
C VAL A 73 3.04 9.27 -11.84
N GLY A 74 3.69 8.11 -11.70
CA GLY A 74 4.88 7.77 -12.48
C GLY A 74 4.62 7.76 -13.99
N ALA A 75 3.49 7.20 -14.43
CA ALA A 75 3.07 7.22 -15.83
C ALA A 75 2.81 8.65 -16.33
N LEU A 76 2.18 9.50 -15.52
CA LEU A 76 1.95 10.91 -15.85
C LEU A 76 3.27 11.69 -15.96
N SER A 77 4.23 11.44 -15.05
CA SER A 77 5.58 12.02 -15.14
C SER A 77 6.30 11.60 -16.43
N ALA A 78 6.24 10.30 -16.78
CA ALA A 78 6.81 9.81 -18.03
C ALA A 78 6.14 10.43 -19.26
N TYR A 79 4.80 10.54 -19.24
CA TYR A 79 4.03 11.19 -20.30
C TYR A 79 4.41 12.66 -20.48
N ALA A 80 4.59 13.42 -19.39
CA ALA A 80 5.04 14.80 -19.46
C ALA A 80 6.44 14.94 -20.10
N ILE A 81 7.37 14.03 -19.78
CA ILE A 81 8.69 14.00 -20.41
C ILE A 81 8.57 13.72 -21.92
N VAL A 82 7.74 12.76 -22.31
CA VAL A 82 7.48 12.46 -23.73
C VAL A 82 6.90 13.68 -24.46
N LEU A 83 5.93 14.40 -23.86
CA LEU A 83 5.40 15.62 -24.44
C LEU A 83 6.47 16.69 -24.65
N VAL A 84 7.37 16.87 -23.68
CA VAL A 84 8.49 17.80 -23.86
C VAL A 84 9.40 17.33 -24.98
N VAL A 85 9.86 16.08 -24.97
CA VAL A 85 10.74 15.54 -26.01
C VAL A 85 10.12 15.69 -27.40
N THR A 86 8.84 15.33 -27.57
CA THR A 86 8.14 15.49 -28.84
C THR A 86 8.02 16.97 -29.27
N SER A 87 7.80 17.90 -28.34
CA SER A 87 7.78 19.34 -28.65
C SER A 87 9.12 19.89 -29.15
N TRP A 88 10.24 19.22 -28.87
CA TRP A 88 11.57 19.61 -29.35
C TRP A 88 11.99 18.87 -30.62
N LEU A 89 11.54 17.62 -30.80
CA LEU A 89 11.91 16.79 -31.95
C LEU A 89 10.97 16.95 -33.15
N VAL A 90 9.69 17.24 -32.91
CA VAL A 90 8.69 17.39 -33.97
C VAL A 90 8.49 18.87 -34.26
N GLU A 91 8.87 19.28 -35.46
CA GLU A 91 8.59 20.62 -35.95
C GLU A 91 7.07 20.83 -36.05
N CYS A 92 6.60 21.96 -35.55
CA CYS A 92 5.20 22.36 -35.63
C CYS A 92 5.02 23.35 -36.79
N PRO A 93 4.37 22.96 -37.91
CA PRO A 93 4.23 23.81 -39.08
C PRO A 93 3.36 25.05 -38.83
N ASP A 94 2.32 24.90 -38.01
CA ASP A 94 1.31 25.94 -37.77
C ASP A 94 1.55 26.78 -36.50
N CYS A 95 2.69 26.60 -35.84
CA CYS A 95 2.99 27.32 -34.60
C CYS A 95 3.41 28.77 -34.87
N SER A 96 2.76 29.72 -34.20
CA SER A 96 3.13 31.14 -34.26
C SER A 96 4.61 31.33 -33.88
N ASN A 97 5.33 32.09 -34.72
CA ASN A 97 6.73 32.44 -34.50
C ASN A 97 6.91 33.63 -33.55
N GLU A 98 5.83 34.15 -32.98
CA GLU A 98 5.86 35.23 -32.01
C GLU A 98 6.76 34.90 -30.81
N VAL A 99 7.57 35.89 -30.43
CA VAL A 99 8.56 35.75 -29.35
C VAL A 99 7.89 35.32 -28.04
N THR A 100 6.73 35.89 -27.72
CA THR A 100 5.96 35.59 -26.51
C THR A 100 5.51 34.14 -26.45
N VAL A 101 5.07 33.56 -27.58
CA VAL A 101 4.66 32.14 -27.66
C VAL A 101 5.86 31.22 -27.46
N LYS A 102 6.99 31.53 -28.09
CA LYS A 102 8.25 30.76 -27.91
C LYS A 102 8.74 30.80 -26.47
N GLN A 103 8.74 31.97 -25.84
CA GLN A 103 9.14 32.14 -24.44
C GLN A 103 8.22 31.36 -23.49
N SER A 104 6.90 31.44 -23.68
CA SER A 104 5.92 30.68 -22.90
C SER A 104 6.14 29.17 -23.06
N ARG A 105 6.34 28.67 -24.29
CA ARG A 105 6.61 27.25 -24.55
C ARG A 105 7.88 26.76 -23.84
N ILE A 106 8.97 27.52 -23.91
CA ILE A 106 10.23 27.18 -23.24
C ILE A 106 10.01 27.13 -21.73
N LEU A 107 9.33 28.13 -21.15
CA LEU A 107 9.04 28.17 -19.72
C LEU A 107 8.20 26.96 -19.27
N HIS A 108 7.13 26.62 -20.00
CA HIS A 108 6.34 25.43 -19.72
C HIS A 108 7.15 24.14 -19.83
N CYS A 109 8.02 24.00 -20.83
CA CYS A 109 8.89 22.83 -20.95
C CYS A 109 9.83 22.70 -19.76
N VAL A 110 10.45 23.81 -19.34
CA VAL A 110 11.37 23.81 -18.19
C VAL A 110 10.63 23.40 -16.92
N ILE A 111 9.46 23.99 -16.65
CA ILE A 111 8.66 23.66 -15.46
C ILE A 111 8.24 22.18 -15.49
N LEU A 112 7.71 21.69 -16.61
CA LEU A 112 7.26 20.31 -16.75
C LEU A 112 8.40 19.30 -16.58
N VAL A 113 9.60 19.57 -17.10
CA VAL A 113 10.76 18.69 -16.90
C VAL A 113 11.19 18.65 -15.43
N LEU A 114 11.24 19.80 -14.77
CA LEU A 114 11.61 19.87 -13.36
C LEU A 114 10.59 19.17 -12.46
N GLU A 115 9.29 19.41 -12.69
CA GLU A 115 8.20 18.77 -11.96
C GLU A 115 8.20 17.25 -12.20
N SER A 116 8.19 16.81 -13.46
CA SER A 116 8.17 15.38 -13.81
C SER A 116 9.42 14.64 -13.34
N GLY A 117 10.59 15.28 -13.40
CA GLY A 117 11.82 14.70 -12.88
C GLY A 117 11.76 14.52 -11.36
N LEU A 118 11.40 15.58 -10.63
CA LEU A 118 11.35 15.55 -9.16
C LEU A 118 10.29 14.55 -8.66
N PHE A 119 9.04 14.69 -9.10
CA PHE A 119 7.96 13.82 -8.67
C PHE A 119 8.16 12.39 -9.20
N GLY A 120 8.59 12.23 -10.45
CA GLY A 120 8.81 10.93 -11.07
C GLY A 120 9.87 10.11 -10.34
N MET A 121 11.01 10.71 -9.99
CA MET A 121 12.05 10.03 -9.18
C MET A 121 11.52 9.69 -7.78
N PHE A 122 10.84 10.62 -7.12
CA PHE A 122 10.30 10.41 -5.78
C PHE A 122 9.28 9.27 -5.72
N VAL A 123 8.29 9.26 -6.63
CA VAL A 123 7.28 8.17 -6.66
C VAL A 123 7.87 6.84 -7.09
N SER A 124 8.90 6.84 -7.94
CA SER A 124 9.60 5.61 -8.34
C SER A 124 10.32 4.98 -7.15
N ALA A 125 10.99 5.78 -6.32
CA ALA A 125 11.63 5.29 -5.09
C ALA A 125 10.60 4.66 -4.14
N ILE A 126 9.49 5.37 -3.85
CA ILE A 126 8.43 4.84 -2.99
C ILE A 126 7.80 3.58 -3.59
N LEU A 127 7.59 3.54 -4.91
CA LEU A 127 7.04 2.36 -5.58
C LEU A 127 7.95 1.15 -5.41
N VAL A 128 9.27 1.33 -5.56
CA VAL A 128 10.25 0.27 -5.33
C VAL A 128 10.17 -0.22 -3.88
N ASP A 129 10.12 0.68 -2.91
CA ASP A 129 10.02 0.31 -1.49
C ASP A 129 8.72 -0.48 -1.21
N GLN A 130 7.58 -0.02 -1.73
CA GLN A 130 6.31 -0.74 -1.56
C GLN A 130 6.30 -2.11 -2.23
N LEU A 131 6.91 -2.24 -3.42
CA LEU A 131 7.02 -3.53 -4.10
C LEU A 131 7.95 -4.48 -3.36
N GLN A 132 9.08 -3.99 -2.83
CA GLN A 132 9.98 -4.78 -2.00
C GLN A 132 9.27 -5.27 -0.74
N ALA A 133 8.53 -4.40 -0.05
CA ALA A 133 7.73 -4.75 1.12
C ALA A 133 6.69 -5.84 0.82
N ILE A 134 6.04 -5.78 -0.35
CA ILE A 134 5.12 -6.85 -0.79
C ILE A 134 5.87 -8.15 -1.06
N PHE A 135 7.02 -8.07 -1.73
CA PHE A 135 7.80 -9.26 -2.08
C PHE A 135 8.48 -9.93 -0.88
N SER A 136 8.75 -9.19 0.20
CA SER A 136 9.24 -9.73 1.47
C SER A 136 8.12 -10.09 2.47
N ASP A 137 6.85 -9.78 2.13
CA ASP A 137 5.66 -9.87 3.01
C ASP A 137 5.89 -9.14 4.35
N GLU A 138 6.52 -7.95 4.28
CA GLU A 138 6.85 -7.08 5.41
C GLU A 138 6.10 -5.76 5.34
N THR A 139 5.75 -5.21 6.50
CA THR A 139 5.41 -3.78 6.61
C THR A 139 6.64 -2.96 7.00
N ALA A 140 6.66 -1.66 6.71
CA ALA A 140 7.72 -0.76 7.16
C ALA A 140 7.92 -0.80 8.69
N VAL A 141 6.85 -1.01 9.46
CA VAL A 141 6.93 -1.14 10.92
C VAL A 141 7.68 -2.42 11.33
N GLU A 142 7.45 -3.53 10.65
CA GLU A 142 8.10 -4.81 10.93
C GLU A 142 9.59 -4.79 10.62
N GLN A 143 9.97 -4.13 9.52
CA GLN A 143 11.38 -3.93 9.16
C GLN A 143 12.15 -3.18 10.25
N LEU A 144 11.54 -2.15 10.83
CA LEU A 144 12.12 -1.41 11.94
C LEU A 144 12.18 -2.22 13.24
N GLN A 145 11.20 -3.09 13.47
CA GLN A 145 11.12 -3.89 14.70
C GLN A 145 12.02 -5.13 14.70
N LYS A 146 12.53 -5.60 13.55
CA LYS A 146 13.34 -6.83 13.39
C LYS A 146 12.71 -8.09 14.02
N GLN A 147 11.41 -8.07 14.29
CA GLN A 147 10.64 -9.17 14.84
C GLN A 147 9.65 -9.62 13.78
N GLY A 148 9.77 -10.85 13.31
CA GLY A 148 8.89 -11.39 12.28
C GLY A 148 8.66 -12.89 12.47
N PRO A 149 7.42 -13.38 12.30
CA PRO A 149 7.15 -14.82 12.29
C PRO A 149 7.80 -15.49 11.07
N TYR A 150 7.97 -16.81 11.13
CA TYR A 150 8.45 -17.61 10.00
C TYR A 150 7.55 -17.40 8.77
N ARG A 151 8.13 -17.00 7.63
CA ARG A 151 7.37 -16.72 6.39
C ARG A 151 7.56 -17.85 5.38
N PRO A 152 6.48 -18.53 4.95
CA PRO A 152 6.58 -19.52 3.89
C PRO A 152 6.91 -18.85 2.56
N HIS A 153 7.69 -19.52 1.73
CA HIS A 153 8.05 -19.01 0.40
C HIS A 153 6.81 -18.95 -0.50
N LYS A 154 6.43 -17.75 -0.94
CA LYS A 154 5.34 -17.50 -1.90
C LYS A 154 5.91 -16.96 -3.21
N SER A 155 5.25 -17.24 -4.33
CA SER A 155 5.62 -16.61 -5.60
C SER A 155 5.29 -15.11 -5.58
N ARG A 156 6.04 -14.30 -6.34
CA ARG A 156 5.79 -12.85 -6.44
C ARG A 156 4.37 -12.52 -6.90
N LEU A 157 3.84 -13.32 -7.83
CA LEU A 157 2.47 -13.16 -8.31
C LEU A 157 1.45 -13.47 -7.21
N ALA A 158 1.69 -14.48 -6.37
CA ALA A 158 0.84 -14.78 -5.24
C ALA A 158 0.81 -13.63 -4.24
N LEU A 159 1.97 -13.05 -3.90
CA LEU A 159 2.08 -11.88 -3.02
C LEU A 159 1.35 -10.66 -3.59
N LEU A 160 1.53 -10.36 -4.87
CA LEU A 160 0.80 -9.29 -5.54
C LEU A 160 -0.71 -9.55 -5.56
N SER A 161 -1.15 -10.79 -5.78
CA SER A 161 -2.58 -11.15 -5.75
C SER A 161 -3.20 -11.03 -4.36
N GLU A 162 -2.42 -11.13 -3.28
CA GLU A 162 -2.91 -10.88 -1.92
C GLU A 162 -3.26 -9.40 -1.69
N VAL A 163 -2.58 -8.48 -2.38
CA VAL A 163 -2.81 -7.03 -2.28
C VAL A 163 -3.79 -6.54 -3.35
N CYS A 164 -3.55 -6.89 -4.62
CA CYS A 164 -4.33 -6.40 -5.77
C CYS A 164 -5.65 -7.16 -5.98
N GLY A 165 -5.79 -8.33 -5.36
CA GLY A 165 -6.92 -9.24 -5.48
C GLY A 165 -6.63 -10.45 -6.37
N ARG A 166 -7.43 -11.51 -6.20
CA ARG A 166 -7.31 -12.78 -6.94
C ARG A 166 -7.91 -12.76 -8.36
N VAL A 167 -8.32 -11.57 -8.82
CA VAL A 167 -8.83 -11.36 -10.18
C VAL A 167 -7.68 -11.37 -11.19
N HIS A 168 -8.02 -11.48 -12.48
CA HIS A 168 -7.04 -11.45 -13.56
C HIS A 168 -6.12 -10.21 -13.45
N PRO A 169 -4.78 -10.33 -13.66
CA PRO A 169 -3.82 -9.23 -13.45
C PRO A 169 -4.12 -7.92 -14.16
N MET A 170 -4.79 -7.97 -15.32
CA MET A 170 -5.22 -6.75 -16.04
C MET A 170 -6.16 -5.87 -15.22
N MET A 171 -6.95 -6.45 -14.32
CA MET A 171 -7.88 -5.73 -13.45
C MET A 171 -7.18 -5.11 -12.24
N TRP A 172 -5.88 -5.38 -12.03
CA TRP A 172 -5.11 -4.81 -10.92
C TRP A 172 -4.86 -3.32 -11.09
N LEU A 173 -4.92 -2.79 -12.31
CA LEU A 173 -4.82 -1.36 -12.57
C LEU A 173 -6.15 -0.63 -12.31
N LEU A 174 -7.29 -1.33 -12.42
CA LEU A 174 -8.58 -0.68 -12.21
C LEU A 174 -8.81 -0.39 -10.71
N PRO A 175 -9.29 0.82 -10.36
CA PRO A 175 -9.61 1.21 -8.99
C PRO A 175 -10.94 0.60 -8.49
N CYS A 176 -11.19 -0.66 -8.85
CA CYS A 176 -12.34 -1.41 -8.37
C CYS A 176 -11.92 -2.29 -7.19
N GLY A 177 -12.77 -2.37 -6.17
CA GLY A 177 -12.59 -3.34 -5.10
C GLY A 177 -12.57 -4.75 -5.68
N GLY A 178 -11.52 -5.53 -5.40
CA GLY A 178 -11.61 -6.97 -5.59
C GLY A 178 -12.76 -7.48 -4.72
N VAL A 179 -13.53 -8.46 -5.21
CA VAL A 179 -14.60 -9.10 -4.42
C VAL A 179 -14.06 -9.39 -3.02
N SER A 180 -14.69 -8.77 -2.03
CA SER A 180 -14.17 -8.68 -0.67
C SER A 180 -13.86 -10.06 -0.11
N ARG A 181 -12.79 -10.14 0.66
CA ARG A 181 -12.47 -11.29 1.52
C ARG A 181 -13.68 -11.50 2.43
N GLY A 182 -14.51 -12.50 2.14
CA GLY A 182 -15.57 -12.97 3.05
C GLY A 182 -14.97 -13.58 4.32
N ARG A 183 -14.40 -12.74 5.18
CA ARG A 183 -13.85 -13.10 6.50
C ARG A 183 -14.06 -12.03 7.56
N ASP A 184 -14.93 -11.07 7.29
CA ASP A 184 -15.51 -10.23 8.32
C ASP A 184 -16.83 -10.88 8.77
N GLU A 185 -16.75 -12.08 9.37
CA GLU A 185 -17.76 -12.45 10.35
C GLU A 185 -17.24 -11.92 11.68
N PRO A 186 -17.80 -10.81 12.21
CA PRO A 186 -17.50 -10.43 13.57
C PRO A 186 -18.01 -11.55 14.46
N LEU A 187 -17.10 -12.17 15.21
CA LEU A 187 -17.39 -13.11 16.30
C LEU A 187 -18.03 -12.34 17.49
N LEU A 188 -19.13 -11.64 17.22
CA LEU A 188 -19.91 -10.80 18.13
C LEU A 188 -21.41 -11.04 17.93
N SER A 189 -21.84 -12.29 17.75
CA SER A 189 -23.26 -12.67 17.86
C SER A 189 -23.52 -13.73 18.95
N HIS A 190 -22.62 -13.86 19.93
CA HIS A 190 -22.83 -14.76 21.08
C HIS A 190 -23.15 -14.04 22.40
N TYR A 191 -23.53 -12.76 22.33
CA TYR A 191 -24.14 -12.05 23.46
C TYR A 191 -25.36 -11.27 22.99
N ASP A 192 -26.38 -12.00 22.54
CA ASP A 192 -27.76 -11.51 22.58
C ASP A 192 -28.56 -12.44 23.52
N VAL A 193 -29.25 -11.80 24.48
CA VAL A 193 -30.21 -12.31 25.49
C VAL A 193 -29.64 -12.92 26.76
#